data_AF-A0A3E0KS45-F1
#
_entry.id   AF-A0A3E0KS45-F1
#
_cell.length_a   1.000
_cell.length_b   1.000
_cell.length_c   1.000
_cell.angle_alpha   90.00
_cell.angle_beta   90.00
_cell.angle_gamma   90.00
#
_symmetry.space_group_name_H-M   'P 1'
#
loop_
_entity.id
_entity.type
_entity.pdbx_description
1 polymer ?
#
loop_
_entity_poly.entity_id
_entity_poly.type
_entity_poly.pdbx_seq_one_letter_code
_entity_poly.pdbx_strand_id
1 'polypeptide(L)'
;MRRWAYLLGAVRVRVRGDMPERLLNLSLDAGVPLWDVVYQGDRLLAWAPAADLIRLRDLARRAGCRLRAVDRRGLPFTWRRLRRRRTMILAPAAVLLALHVFGFFVWFFEVRG
;
A
#
# COMPACT_ATOMS: atom_id res chain seq x y z
N MET A 1 -8.28 -14.31 -10.86
CA MET A 1 -7.52 -14.27 -9.59
C MET A 1 -7.24 -12.82 -9.15
N ARG A 2 -8.27 -12.04 -8.78
CA ARG A 2 -8.19 -10.56 -8.62
C ARG A 2 -8.05 -10.06 -7.16
N ARG A 3 -7.92 -10.98 -6.19
CA ARG A 3 -8.04 -10.66 -4.75
C ARG A 3 -6.71 -10.32 -4.05
N TRP A 4 -5.57 -10.74 -4.62
CA TRP A 4 -4.25 -10.57 -3.99
C TRP A 4 -3.62 -9.18 -4.25
N ALA A 5 -4.04 -8.50 -5.32
CA ALA A 5 -3.55 -7.15 -5.64
C ALA A 5 -3.90 -6.12 -4.56
N TYR A 6 -5.04 -6.29 -3.88
CA TYR A 6 -5.45 -5.43 -2.77
C TYR A 6 -4.63 -5.65 -1.49
N LEU A 7 -4.06 -6.84 -1.30
CA LEU A 7 -3.28 -7.17 -0.10
C LEU A 7 -1.83 -6.65 -0.15
N LEU A 8 -1.24 -6.53 -1.34
CA LEU A 8 0.16 -6.14 -1.53
C LEU A 8 0.39 -4.61 -1.61
N GLY A 9 -0.69 -3.84 -1.67
CA GLY A 9 -0.64 -2.38 -1.79
C GLY A 9 -0.57 -1.87 -3.23
N ALA A 10 -0.89 -0.60 -3.39
CA ALA A 10 -0.94 0.15 -4.63
C ALA A 10 0.26 1.11 -4.77
N VAL A 11 0.68 1.38 -5.99
CA VAL A 11 1.71 2.38 -6.32
C VAL A 11 1.14 3.40 -7.28
N ARG A 12 1.33 4.68 -6.97
CA ARG A 12 1.07 5.77 -7.90
C ARG A 12 2.29 5.96 -8.79
N VAL A 13 2.09 5.71 -10.06
CA VAL A 13 3.11 5.90 -11.09
C VAL A 13 2.83 7.18 -11.85
N ARG A 14 3.90 7.91 -12.16
CA ARG A 14 3.91 9.03 -13.08
C ARG A 14 4.68 8.61 -14.31
N VAL A 15 4.00 8.64 -15.43
CA VAL A 15 4.54 8.30 -16.74
C VAL A 15 4.72 9.60 -17.52
N ARG A 16 5.88 9.76 -18.12
CA ARG A 16 6.23 10.90 -18.98
C ARG A 16 6.75 10.36 -20.32
N GLY A 17 6.17 10.79 -21.42
CA GLY A 17 6.56 10.37 -22.77
C GLY A 17 5.50 10.72 -23.79
N ASP A 18 5.87 10.63 -25.07
CA ASP A 18 5.06 11.05 -26.22
C ASP A 18 3.76 10.24 -26.41
N MET A 19 3.66 9.00 -25.92
CA MET A 19 2.50 8.12 -26.15
C MET A 19 2.03 7.40 -24.88
N PRO A 20 1.34 8.10 -23.95
CA PRO A 20 0.73 7.48 -22.78
C PRO A 20 -0.36 6.45 -23.12
N GLU A 21 -1.03 6.61 -24.27
CA GLU A 21 -2.06 5.69 -24.77
C GLU A 21 -1.49 4.29 -25.06
N ARG A 22 -0.26 4.23 -25.60
CA ARG A 22 0.42 2.97 -25.88
C ARG A 22 0.73 2.19 -24.60
N LEU A 23 1.09 2.91 -23.54
CA LEU A 23 1.28 2.30 -22.22
C LEU A 23 -0.04 1.75 -21.66
N LEU A 24 -1.12 2.51 -21.78
CA LEU A 24 -2.47 2.07 -21.37
C LEU A 24 -2.87 0.80 -22.11
N ASN A 25 -2.73 0.76 -23.43
CA ASN A 25 -3.02 -0.44 -24.22
C ASN A 25 -2.16 -1.64 -23.80
N LEU A 26 -0.86 -1.44 -23.64
CA LEU A 26 0.04 -2.51 -23.19
C LEU A 26 -0.28 -2.99 -21.77
N SER A 27 -0.72 -2.10 -20.89
CA SER A 27 -1.11 -2.48 -19.52
C SER A 27 -2.40 -3.29 -19.49
N LEU A 28 -3.37 -2.96 -20.34
CA LEU A 28 -4.61 -3.71 -20.50
C LEU A 28 -4.33 -5.09 -21.08
N ASP A 29 -3.50 -5.16 -22.13
CA ASP A 29 -3.09 -6.41 -22.78
C ASP A 29 -2.30 -7.33 -21.82
N ALA A 30 -1.39 -6.76 -21.02
CA ALA A 30 -0.65 -7.49 -20.00
C ALA A 30 -1.48 -7.86 -18.76
N GLY A 31 -2.76 -7.47 -18.70
CA GLY A 31 -3.64 -7.73 -17.57
C GLY A 31 -3.26 -6.98 -16.29
N VAL A 32 -2.54 -5.85 -16.41
CA VAL A 32 -2.18 -4.98 -15.29
C VAL A 32 -3.27 -3.92 -15.13
N PRO A 33 -4.14 -4.03 -14.11
CA PRO A 33 -5.21 -3.06 -13.92
C PRO A 33 -4.62 -1.71 -13.52
N LEU A 34 -4.85 -0.68 -14.33
CA LEU A 34 -4.61 0.70 -13.97
C LEU A 34 -5.92 1.35 -13.50
N TRP A 35 -5.88 2.13 -12.43
CA TRP A 35 -7.03 2.90 -11.95
C TRP A 35 -6.64 4.33 -11.61
N ASP A 36 -7.65 5.21 -11.53
CA ASP A 36 -7.47 6.63 -11.20
C ASP A 36 -6.40 7.29 -12.11
N VAL A 37 -6.64 7.15 -13.42
CA VAL A 37 -5.80 7.70 -14.48
C VAL A 37 -6.10 9.18 -14.65
N VAL A 38 -5.12 10.03 -14.39
CA VAL A 38 -5.22 11.49 -14.46
C VAL A 38 -4.14 12.04 -15.37
N TYR A 39 -4.54 12.82 -16.37
CA TYR A 39 -3.63 13.55 -17.24
C TYR A 39 -3.30 14.91 -16.62
N GLN A 40 -2.01 15.21 -16.47
CA GLN A 40 -1.47 16.51 -16.02
C GLN A 40 -0.52 17.04 -17.09
N GLY A 41 -1.08 17.65 -18.14
CA GLY A 41 -0.33 18.13 -19.30
C GLY A 41 0.44 16.99 -19.96
N ASP A 42 1.76 17.12 -20.02
CA ASP A 42 2.72 16.14 -20.59
C ASP A 42 2.99 14.91 -19.67
N ARG A 43 2.15 14.67 -18.66
CA ARG A 43 2.36 13.63 -17.65
C ARG A 43 1.09 12.87 -17.38
N LEU A 44 1.18 11.54 -17.39
CA LEU A 44 0.11 10.65 -16.98
C LEU A 44 0.37 10.17 -15.56
N LEU A 45 -0.61 10.31 -14.68
CA LEU A 45 -0.62 9.72 -13.34
C LEU A 45 -1.61 8.58 -13.32
N ALA A 46 -1.20 7.41 -12.83
CA ALA A 46 -2.09 6.26 -12.68
C ALA A 46 -1.71 5.48 -11.44
N TRP A 47 -2.66 4.73 -10.88
CA TRP A 47 -2.39 3.76 -9.84
C TRP A 47 -2.34 2.36 -10.42
N ALA A 48 -1.39 1.58 -9.93
CA ALA A 48 -1.18 0.19 -10.30
C ALA A 48 -0.92 -0.67 -9.05
N PRO A 49 -1.10 -2.00 -9.12
CA PRO A 49 -0.68 -2.89 -8.04
C PRO A 49 0.83 -2.82 -7.84
N ALA A 50 1.28 -2.78 -6.58
CA ALA A 50 2.71 -2.73 -6.27
C ALA A 50 3.47 -3.98 -6.76
N ALA A 51 2.79 -5.13 -6.79
CA ALA A 51 3.33 -6.39 -7.31
C ALA A 51 3.69 -6.30 -8.80
N ASP A 52 2.87 -5.58 -9.58
CA ASP A 52 3.05 -5.45 -11.02
C ASP A 52 3.93 -4.26 -11.42
N LEU A 53 4.51 -3.53 -10.45
CA LEU A 53 5.36 -2.37 -10.72
C LEU A 53 6.57 -2.74 -11.60
N ILE A 54 7.15 -3.92 -11.40
CA ILE A 54 8.29 -4.38 -12.19
C ILE A 54 7.85 -4.64 -13.64
N ARG A 55 6.70 -5.31 -13.83
CA ARG A 55 6.12 -5.56 -15.16
C ARG A 55 5.76 -4.25 -15.84
N LEU A 56 5.10 -3.34 -15.13
CA LEU A 56 4.70 -2.03 -15.65
C LEU A 56 5.91 -1.17 -16.05
N ARG A 57 7.04 -1.27 -15.32
CA ARG A 57 8.30 -0.64 -15.74
C ARG A 57 8.87 -1.21 -17.03
N ASP A 58 8.71 -2.51 -17.26
CA ASP A 58 9.14 -3.14 -18.52
C ASP A 58 8.25 -2.72 -19.68
N LEU A 59 6.93 -2.72 -19.48
CA LEU A 59 5.95 -2.23 -20.45
C LEU A 59 6.17 -0.75 -20.79
N ALA A 60 6.46 0.09 -19.79
CA ALA A 60 6.80 1.49 -20.02
C ALA A 60 8.05 1.65 -20.89
N ARG A 61 9.08 0.81 -20.67
CA ARG A 61 10.28 0.82 -21.50
C ARG A 61 9.98 0.43 -22.95
N ARG A 62 9.13 -0.58 -23.15
CA ARG A 62 8.65 -1.01 -24.48
C ARG A 62 7.80 0.05 -25.17
N ALA A 63 7.02 0.80 -24.41
CA ALA A 63 6.22 1.92 -24.89
C ALA A 63 7.04 3.20 -25.18
N GLY A 64 8.36 3.20 -24.91
CA GLY A 64 9.19 4.41 -25.02
C GLY A 64 8.90 5.46 -23.94
N CYS A 65 8.16 5.10 -22.90
CA CYS A 65 7.73 6.01 -21.84
C CYS A 65 8.63 5.91 -20.60
N ARG A 66 8.93 7.03 -19.95
CA ARG A 66 9.63 7.05 -18.66
C ARG A 66 8.63 6.94 -17.52
N LEU A 67 8.65 5.81 -16.83
CA LEU A 67 7.86 5.59 -15.63
C LEU A 67 8.66 5.94 -14.36
N ARG A 68 8.12 6.82 -13.52
CA ARG A 68 8.60 7.12 -12.17
C ARG A 68 7.53 6.79 -11.15
N ALA A 69 7.86 5.99 -10.14
CA ALA A 69 6.99 5.82 -8.98
C ALA A 69 7.03 7.10 -8.14
N VAL A 70 5.88 7.76 -7.96
CA VAL A 70 5.76 9.02 -7.20
C VAL A 70 5.31 8.76 -5.78
N ASP A 71 4.37 7.84 -5.61
CA ASP A 71 3.80 7.53 -4.31
C ASP A 71 3.54 6.03 -4.22
N ARG A 72 3.62 5.46 -3.03
CA ARG A 72 3.36 4.03 -2.79
C ARG A 72 2.36 3.95 -1.64
N ARG A 73 1.08 3.68 -1.95
CA ARG A 73 0.06 3.40 -0.94
C ARG A 73 -0.08 1.91 -0.71
N GLY A 74 0.62 1.42 0.30
CA GLY A 74 0.39 0.11 0.89
C GLY A 74 0.80 0.13 2.36
N LEU A 75 0.43 -0.92 3.10
CA LEU A 75 0.79 -1.14 4.51
C LEU A 75 2.23 -0.70 4.87
N PRO A 76 3.30 -0.93 4.09
CA PRO A 76 4.65 -0.58 4.54
C PRO A 76 4.97 0.92 4.57
N PHE A 77 4.19 1.80 3.91
CA PHE A 77 4.47 3.26 3.88
C PHE A 77 3.73 4.03 4.98
N THR A 78 2.47 3.68 5.27
CA THR A 78 1.81 4.12 6.51
C THR A 78 2.48 3.53 7.73
N TRP A 79 3.00 2.30 7.67
CA TRP A 79 3.78 1.69 8.76
C TRP A 79 5.05 2.46 9.11
N ARG A 80 5.78 3.06 8.15
CA ARG A 80 6.95 3.92 8.48
C ARG A 80 6.56 5.22 9.18
N ARG A 81 5.40 5.80 8.84
CA ARG A 81 4.89 7.01 9.50
C ARG A 81 4.27 6.68 10.87
N LEU A 82 3.64 5.52 11.00
CA LEU A 82 3.02 5.01 12.23
C LEU A 82 4.06 4.49 13.23
N ARG A 83 5.12 3.82 12.76
CA ARG A 83 6.26 3.34 13.57
C ARG A 83 7.13 4.47 14.15
N ARG A 84 7.03 5.69 13.62
CA ARG A 84 7.66 6.88 14.22
C ARG A 84 6.95 7.34 15.50
N ARG A 85 5.75 6.83 15.80
CA ARG A 85 5.05 7.00 17.07
C ARG A 85 5.04 5.66 17.83
N ARG A 86 6.14 5.33 18.52
CA ARG A 86 6.22 4.18 19.45
C ARG A 86 5.08 4.17 20.49
N THR A 87 4.50 5.34 20.79
CA THR A 87 3.39 5.54 21.72
C THR A 87 2.08 4.88 21.29
N MET A 88 1.80 4.68 19.99
CA MET A 88 0.56 4.04 19.54
C MET A 88 0.53 2.53 19.74
N ILE A 89 1.69 1.88 19.87
CA ILE A 89 1.78 0.44 20.18
C ILE A 89 1.87 0.22 21.70
N LEU A 90 2.52 1.15 22.41
CA LEU A 90 2.67 1.08 23.87
C LEU A 90 1.31 1.14 24.59
N ALA A 91 0.38 1.98 24.13
CA ALA A 91 -0.92 2.17 24.77
C ALA A 91 -1.78 0.89 24.81
N PRO A 92 -2.06 0.20 23.67
CA PRO A 92 -2.83 -1.04 23.71
C PRO A 92 -2.09 -2.16 24.47
N ALA A 93 -0.75 -2.22 24.41
CA ALA A 93 0.02 -3.19 25.19
C ALA A 93 -0.09 -2.94 26.70
N ALA A 94 -0.03 -1.69 27.15
CA ALA A 94 -0.18 -1.32 28.55
C ALA A 94 -1.61 -1.57 29.06
N VAL A 95 -2.63 -1.28 28.24
CA VAL A 95 -4.04 -1.57 28.57
C VAL A 95 -4.28 -3.07 28.69
N LEU A 96 -3.78 -3.88 27.75
CA LEU A 96 -3.90 -5.34 27.80
C LEU A 96 -3.17 -5.92 29.02
N LEU A 97 -1.97 -5.43 29.34
CA LEU A 97 -1.22 -5.85 30.52
C LEU A 97 -1.97 -5.50 31.82
N ALA A 98 -2.53 -4.29 31.92
CA ALA A 98 -3.33 -3.87 33.06
C ALA A 98 -4.59 -4.76 33.21
N LEU A 99 -5.35 -4.98 32.13
CA LEU A 99 -6.50 -5.89 32.12
C LEU A 99 -6.14 -7.30 32.58
N HIS A 100 -4.98 -7.81 32.17
CA HIS A 100 -4.49 -9.12 32.59
C HIS A 100 -4.21 -9.15 34.11
N VAL A 101 -3.42 -8.19 34.61
CA VAL A 101 -3.06 -8.12 36.04
C VAL A 101 -4.29 -7.93 36.93
N PHE A 102 -5.21 -7.02 36.56
CA PHE A 102 -6.45 -6.82 37.30
C PHE A 102 -7.38 -8.04 37.22
N GLY A 103 -7.42 -8.74 36.08
CA GLY A 103 -8.18 -9.99 35.95
C GLY A 103 -7.69 -11.10 36.90
N PHE A 104 -6.37 -11.24 37.08
CA PHE A 104 -5.81 -12.17 38.08
C PHE A 104 -6.07 -11.75 39.51
N PHE A 105 -6.10 -10.43 39.79
CA PHE A 105 -6.36 -9.91 41.13
C PHE A 105 -7.81 -10.15 41.57
N VAL A 106 -8.78 -10.05 40.65
CA VAL A 106 -10.19 -10.36 40.93
C VAL A 106 -10.37 -11.85 41.23
N TRP A 107 -9.66 -12.76 40.54
CA TRP A 107 -9.77 -14.20 40.77
C TRP A 107 -9.13 -14.67 42.10
N PHE A 108 -8.15 -13.93 42.63
CA PHE A 108 -7.54 -14.22 43.94
C PHE A 108 -8.32 -13.63 45.12
N PHE A 109 -9.24 -12.69 44.89
CA PHE A 109 -10.07 -12.06 45.91
C PHE A 109 -11.45 -12.69 46.10
N GLU A 110 -11.74 -13.81 45.41
CA GLU A 110 -12.95 -14.58 45.67
C GLU A 110 -12.67 -15.73 46.66
N VAL A 111 -12.99 -15.42 47.93
CA VAL A 111 -13.29 -16.36 49.03
C VAL A 111 -12.11 -17.18 49.58
N ARG A 112 -11.35 -16.58 50.50
CA ARG A 112 -11.05 -17.25 51.77
C ARG A 112 -12.09 -16.79 52.80
N GLY A 113 -13.29 -17.35 52.69
CA GLY A 113 -14.16 -17.53 53.84
C GLY A 113 -13.63 -18.68 54.68
#